data_AF-A0A7Y4U0Q5-F1
#
_entry.id   AF-A0A7Y4U0Q5-F1
#
_cell.length_a   1.000
_cell.length_b   1.000
_cell.length_c   1.000
_cell.angle_alpha   90.00
_cell.angle_beta   90.00
_cell.angle_gamma   90.00
#
_symmetry.space_group_name_H-M   'P 1'
#
loop_
_entity.id
_entity.type
_entity.pdbx_description
1 polymer ?
#
loop_
_entity_poly.entity_id
_entity_poly.type
_entity_poly.pdbx_seq_one_letter_code
_entity_poly.pdbx_strand_id
1 'polypeptide(L)'
;LLDDAAANCNTSAWPYPVIRYLRRDLSVDDLLAAATDPDKKTEARAYLGLDLALAGKQDEAMTHLQWVKDNGKKDFSEYAFAVNELGRLGGGGK
;
A
#
# COMPACT_ATOMS: atom_id res chain seq x y z
N LEU A 1 -7.75 -12.63 10.71
CA LEU A 1 -7.32 -11.21 10.68
C LEU A 1 -7.93 -10.44 9.49
N LEU A 2 -7.57 -10.75 8.23
CA LEU A 2 -8.16 -10.04 7.07
C LEU A 2 -9.63 -10.41 6.81
N ASP A 3 -10.05 -11.65 7.10
CA ASP A 3 -11.47 -12.05 7.08
C ASP A 3 -12.29 -11.29 8.13
N ASP A 4 -11.76 -11.14 9.34
CA ASP A 4 -12.43 -10.41 10.43
C ASP A 4 -12.56 -8.93 10.12
N ALA A 5 -11.52 -8.32 9.53
CA ALA A 5 -11.55 -6.94 9.08
C ALA A 5 -12.61 -6.73 7.98
N ALA A 6 -12.72 -7.67 7.04
CA ALA A 6 -13.73 -7.61 5.98
C ALA A 6 -15.17 -7.76 6.53
N ALA A 7 -15.37 -8.60 7.55
CA ALA A 7 -16.68 -8.82 8.16
C ALA A 7 -17.21 -7.63 8.98
N ASN A 8 -16.32 -6.77 9.49
CA ASN A 8 -16.68 -5.66 10.38
C ASN A 8 -16.52 -4.26 9.73
N CYS A 9 -16.11 -4.20 8.47
CA CYS A 9 -15.92 -2.95 7.74
C CYS A 9 -17.14 -2.61 6.87
N ASN A 10 -17.41 -1.32 6.65
CA ASN A 10 -18.29 -0.91 5.56
C ASN A 10 -17.61 -1.27 4.23
N THR A 11 -18.08 -2.33 3.59
CA THR A 11 -17.51 -2.90 2.36
C THR A 11 -17.61 -1.98 1.14
N SER A 12 -18.32 -0.85 1.24
CA SER A 12 -18.41 0.16 0.18
C SER A 12 -17.55 1.40 0.45
N ALA A 13 -16.87 1.47 1.59
CA ALA A 13 -16.10 2.63 2.00
C ALA A 13 -14.60 2.33 2.09
N TRP A 14 -13.80 3.40 2.05
CA TRP A 14 -12.38 3.31 2.39
C TRP A 14 -12.21 2.87 3.86
N PRO A 15 -11.24 2.00 4.22
CA PRO A 15 -10.16 1.44 3.40
C PRO A 15 -10.46 0.06 2.78
N TYR A 16 -11.73 -0.35 2.63
CA TYR A 16 -12.08 -1.69 2.17
C TYR A 16 -11.44 -2.14 0.83
N PRO A 17 -11.24 -1.27 -0.18
CA PRO A 17 -10.52 -1.66 -1.40
C PRO A 17 -9.09 -2.18 -1.14
N VAL A 18 -8.38 -1.65 -0.14
CA VAL A 18 -7.06 -2.15 0.27
C VAL A 18 -7.16 -3.56 0.83
N ILE A 19 -8.18 -3.83 1.67
CA ILE A 19 -8.42 -5.16 2.24
C ILE A 19 -8.70 -6.18 1.12
N ARG A 20 -9.57 -5.82 0.16
CA ARG A 20 -9.87 -6.66 -1.01
C ARG A 20 -8.63 -6.97 -1.83
N TYR A 21 -7.75 -5.98 -2.06
CA TYR A 21 -6.49 -6.19 -2.76
C TYR A 21 -5.56 -7.16 -2.02
N LEU A 22 -5.38 -6.99 -0.71
CA LEU A 22 -4.53 -7.86 0.11
C LEU A 22 -5.05 -9.31 0.17
N ARG A 23 -6.37 -9.49 0.03
CA ARG A 23 -7.03 -10.81 -0.09
C ARG A 23 -6.95 -11.42 -1.49
N ARG A 24 -6.39 -10.69 -2.48
CA ARG A 24 -6.37 -11.05 -3.91
C ARG A 24 -7.75 -11.03 -4.58
N ASP A 25 -8.71 -10.33 -3.96
CA ASP A 25 -10.07 -10.14 -4.47
C ASP A 25 -10.23 -8.84 -5.29
N LEU A 26 -9.17 -8.06 -5.44
CA LEU A 26 -9.11 -6.82 -6.23
C LEU A 26 -7.76 -6.73 -6.93
N SER A 27 -7.75 -6.32 -8.20
CA SER A 27 -6.50 -6.13 -8.94
C SER A 27 -5.73 -4.89 -8.46
N VAL A 28 -4.45 -4.80 -8.82
CA VAL A 28 -3.63 -3.61 -8.57
C VAL A 28 -4.23 -2.38 -9.27
N ASP A 29 -4.64 -2.53 -10.53
CA ASP A 29 -5.19 -1.43 -11.33
C ASP A 29 -6.51 -0.92 -10.73
N ASP A 30 -7.38 -1.83 -10.30
CA ASP A 30 -8.64 -1.46 -9.66
C ASP A 30 -8.42 -0.79 -8.29
N LEU A 31 -7.43 -1.25 -7.51
CA LEU A 31 -7.05 -0.59 -6.25
C LEU A 31 -6.59 0.85 -6.52
N LEU A 32 -5.71 1.05 -7.50
CA LEU A 32 -5.17 2.37 -7.83
C LEU A 32 -6.25 3.28 -8.44
N ALA A 33 -7.21 2.73 -9.18
CA ALA A 33 -8.36 3.47 -9.69
C ALA A 33 -9.32 3.92 -8.58
N ALA A 34 -9.52 3.10 -7.55
CA ALA A 34 -10.35 3.43 -6.39
C ALA A 34 -9.73 4.52 -5.48
N ALA A 35 -8.41 4.69 -5.52
CA ALA A 35 -7.69 5.71 -4.78
C ALA A 35 -7.80 7.09 -5.44
N THR A 36 -8.95 7.74 -5.28
CA THR A 36 -9.30 8.97 -6.02
C THR A 36 -8.71 10.25 -5.46
N ASP A 37 -8.31 10.27 -4.19
CA ASP A 37 -7.75 11.45 -3.51
C ASP A 37 -6.34 11.16 -2.93
N PRO A 38 -5.58 12.21 -2.54
CA PRO A 38 -4.21 12.04 -2.06
C PRO A 38 -4.05 11.14 -0.83
N ASP A 39 -5.06 11.10 0.04
CA ASP A 39 -5.04 10.33 1.27
C ASP A 39 -5.15 8.84 0.91
N LYS A 40 -6.17 8.49 0.11
CA LYS A 40 -6.35 7.13 -0.41
C LYS A 40 -5.16 6.66 -1.26
N LYS A 41 -4.55 7.54 -2.06
CA LYS A 41 -3.36 7.20 -2.86
C LYS A 41 -2.14 6.91 -2.00
N THR A 42 -1.99 7.63 -0.89
CA THR A 42 -0.92 7.38 0.09
C THR A 42 -1.06 5.96 0.64
N GLU A 43 -2.25 5.62 1.11
CA GLU A 43 -2.55 4.31 1.68
C GLU A 43 -2.42 3.18 0.65
N ALA A 44 -3.10 3.29 -0.50
CA ALA A 44 -3.07 2.27 -1.56
C ALA A 44 -1.65 1.91 -1.98
N ARG A 45 -0.82 2.92 -2.24
CA ARG A 45 0.54 2.72 -2.74
C ARG A 45 1.48 2.21 -1.65
N ALA A 46 1.27 2.59 -0.40
CA ALA A 46 2.05 2.05 0.71
C ALA A 46 1.79 0.54 0.89
N TYR A 47 0.53 0.13 1.00
CA TYR A 47 0.19 -1.29 1.17
C TYR A 47 0.54 -2.13 -0.06
N LEU A 48 0.36 -1.60 -1.28
CA LEU A 48 0.82 -2.24 -2.51
C LEU A 48 2.35 -2.43 -2.52
N GLY A 49 3.10 -1.38 -2.16
CA GLY A 49 4.57 -1.46 -2.10
C GLY A 49 5.07 -2.47 -1.07
N LEU A 50 4.46 -2.50 0.12
CA LEU A 50 4.78 -3.49 1.17
C LEU A 50 4.47 -4.92 0.72
N ASP A 51 3.32 -5.15 0.08
CA ASP A 51 2.94 -6.47 -0.43
C ASP A 51 3.92 -6.96 -1.51
N LEU A 52 4.30 -6.08 -2.45
CA LEU A 52 5.30 -6.38 -3.48
C LEU A 52 6.67 -6.69 -2.87
N ALA A 53 7.08 -5.95 -1.84
CA ALA A 53 8.35 -6.20 -1.16
C ALA A 53 8.36 -7.57 -0.47
N LEU A 54 7.26 -7.94 0.17
CA LEU A 54 7.08 -9.28 0.78
C LEU A 54 7.05 -10.39 -0.28
N ALA A 55 6.54 -10.10 -1.48
CA ALA A 55 6.55 -11.01 -2.62
C ALA A 55 7.92 -11.08 -3.34
N GLY A 56 8.95 -10.36 -2.87
CA GLY A 56 10.28 -10.33 -3.48
C GLY A 56 10.40 -9.47 -4.74
N LYS A 57 9.35 -8.71 -5.10
CA LYS A 57 9.31 -7.83 -6.28
C LYS A 57 9.85 -6.45 -5.93
N GLN A 58 11.15 -6.38 -5.65
CA GLN A 58 11.78 -5.19 -5.06
C GLN A 58 11.66 -3.93 -5.92
N ASP A 59 11.91 -4.01 -7.23
CA ASP A 59 11.85 -2.85 -8.12
C ASP A 59 10.43 -2.25 -8.23
N GLU A 60 9.43 -3.13 -8.34
CA GLU A 60 8.02 -2.73 -8.34
C GLU A 60 7.65 -2.09 -6.98
N ALA A 61 8.06 -2.72 -5.87
CA ALA A 61 7.84 -2.19 -4.54
C ALA A 61 8.44 -0.78 -4.37
N MET A 62 9.71 -0.61 -4.74
CA MET A 62 10.41 0.68 -4.66
C MET A 62 9.69 1.76 -5.45
N THR A 63 9.15 1.44 -6.62
CA THR A 63 8.37 2.40 -7.44
C THR A 63 7.18 2.97 -6.67
N HIS A 64 6.41 2.12 -6.00
CA HIS A 64 5.23 2.56 -5.24
C HIS A 64 5.61 3.28 -3.94
N LEU A 65 6.59 2.76 -3.20
CA LEU A 65 7.02 3.35 -1.93
C LEU A 65 7.72 4.69 -2.13
N GLN A 66 8.52 4.84 -3.20
CA GLN A 66 9.16 6.11 -3.56
C GLN A 66 8.11 7.17 -3.92
N TRP A 67 7.06 6.78 -4.65
CA TRP A 67 5.94 7.69 -4.90
C TRP A 67 5.32 8.20 -3.60
N VAL A 68 5.12 7.33 -2.60
CA VAL A 68 4.57 7.71 -1.28
C VAL A 68 5.53 8.65 -0.56
N LYS A 69 6.83 8.38 -0.59
CA LYS A 69 7.84 9.26 0.01
C LYS A 69 7.80 10.68 -0.57
N ASP A 70 7.59 10.78 -1.89
CA ASP A 70 7.64 12.05 -2.61
C ASP A 70 6.30 12.81 -2.60
N ASN A 71 5.16 12.11 -2.59
CA ASN A 71 3.83 12.70 -2.80
C ASN A 71 2.83 12.43 -1.67
N GLY A 72 3.14 11.49 -0.78
CA GLY A 72 2.22 11.00 0.24
C GLY A 72 2.02 11.96 1.42
N LYS A 73 0.95 11.74 2.18
CA LYS A 73 0.66 12.49 3.41
C LYS A 73 1.58 12.05 4.55
N LYS A 74 2.47 12.96 4.97
CA LYS A 74 3.52 12.70 5.99
C LYS A 74 2.97 12.33 7.37
N ASP A 75 1.76 12.78 7.69
CA ASP A 75 1.12 12.53 8.99
C ASP A 75 0.45 11.14 9.05
N PHE A 76 0.50 10.37 7.96
CA PHE A 76 -0.10 9.03 7.90
C PHE A 76 0.93 7.97 8.27
N SER A 77 0.47 6.89 8.91
CA SER A 77 1.35 5.77 9.30
C SER A 77 1.98 5.11 8.07
N GLU A 78 1.23 5.08 6.98
CA GLU A 78 1.62 4.54 5.67
C GLU A 78 2.82 5.26 5.07
N TYR A 79 2.98 6.57 5.33
CA TYR A 79 4.16 7.31 4.93
C TYR A 79 5.41 6.81 5.67
N ALA A 80 5.29 6.65 7.00
CA ALA A 80 6.38 6.13 7.81
C ALA A 80 6.75 4.69 7.40
N PHE A 81 5.76 3.85 7.12
CA PHE A 81 6.00 2.49 6.62
C PHE A 81 6.76 2.52 5.29
N ALA A 82 6.35 3.37 4.35
CA ALA A 82 7.01 3.45 3.04
C ALA A 82 8.45 3.93 3.13
N VAL A 83 8.74 4.95 3.94
CA VAL A 83 10.11 5.46 4.12
C VAL A 83 11.01 4.41 4.78
N ASN A 84 10.53 3.72 5.82
CA ASN A 84 11.30 2.68 6.48
C ASN A 84 11.57 1.50 5.55
N GLU A 85 10.58 1.08 4.78
CA GLU A 85 10.72 -0.03 3.85
C GLU A 85 11.66 0.28 2.69
N LEU A 86 11.64 1.51 2.15
CA LEU A 86 12.67 1.97 1.20
C LEU A 86 14.08 1.89 1.77
N GLY A 87 14.25 2.25 3.05
CA GLY A 87 15.53 2.12 3.74
C GLY A 87 16.00 0.67 3.82
N ARG A 88 15.08 -0.26 4.13
CA ARG A 88 15.35 -1.71 4.16
C ARG A 88 15.73 -2.25 2.79
N LEU A 89 15.00 -1.87 1.74
CA LEU A 89 15.23 -2.33 0.37
C LEU A 89 16.53 -1.77 -0.23
N GLY A 90 16.83 -0.49 0.02
CA GLY A 90 18.07 0.15 -0.45
C GLY A 90 19.34 -0.27 0.32
N GLY A 91 19.18 -0.75 1.57
CA GLY A 91 20.29 -1.21 2.41
C GLY A 91 20.59 -2.70 2.34
N GLY A 92 19.71 -3.52 1.74
CA GLY A 92 19.82 -4.97 1.68
C GLY A 92 20.75 -5.53 0.60
N GLY A 93 21.40 -4.66 -0.19
CA GLY A 93 22.41 -5.03 -1.18
C GLY A 93 23.82 -4.70 -0.69
N LYS A 94 24.36 -5.49 0.25
CA LYS A 94 25.78 -5.56 0.55
C LYS A 94 26.18 -6.99 0.89
#